data_AF-A0AA35W7H2-F1
#
_entry.id   AF-A0AA35W7H2-F1
#
_cell.length_a   1.000
_cell.length_b   1.000
_cell.length_c   1.000
_cell.angle_alpha   90.00
_cell.angle_beta   90.00
_cell.angle_gamma   90.00
#
_symmetry.space_group_name_H-M   'P 1'
#
loop_
_entity.id
_entity.type
_entity.pdbx_description
1 polymer ?
#
loop_
_entity_poly.entity_id
_entity_poly.type
_entity_poly.pdbx_seq_one_letter_code
_entity_poly.pdbx_strand_id
1 'polypeptide(L)' 'MELNGEREEDNYSEGDEEDQESEPCPCLFCKSEQSSAAATLDHCREEHLVDLPRIATQLHYDHYSCIKLINYIRKQVCCS' A
#
# COMPACT_ATOMS: atom_id res chain seq x y z
N MET A 1 -22.01 27.33 -21.40
CA MET A 1 -22.13 26.71 -20.07
C MET A 1 -20.90 25.84 -19.90
N GLU A 2 -19.88 26.42 -19.29
CA GLU A 2 -18.71 25.68 -18.80
C GLU A 2 -19.04 25.29 -17.36
N LEU A 3 -18.90 24.01 -17.00
CA LEU A 3 -18.54 23.62 -15.63
C LEU A 3 -17.62 22.40 -15.72
N ASN A 4 -16.49 22.58 -15.05
CA ASN A 4 -15.24 21.85 -15.16
C ASN A 4 -15.32 20.42 -14.64
N GLY A 5 -14.51 19.55 -15.26
CA GLY A 5 -14.14 18.28 -14.66
C GLY A 5 -13.23 18.52 -13.47
N GLU A 6 -13.80 18.47 -12.27
CA GLU A 6 -13.05 18.33 -11.03
C GLU A 6 -12.76 16.84 -10.83
N ARG A 7 -11.60 16.44 -11.37
CA ARG A 7 -10.90 15.23 -10.96
C ARG A 7 -10.44 15.50 -9.54
N GLU A 8 -11.17 14.97 -8.57
CA GLU A 8 -10.73 14.83 -7.18
C GLU A 8 -9.35 14.18 -7.21
N GLU A 9 -8.32 15.01 -7.12
CA GLU A 9 -6.97 14.59 -6.89
C GLU A 9 -6.96 14.12 -5.44
N ASP A 10 -7.22 12.82 -5.26
CA ASP A 10 -6.99 12.11 -4.00
C ASP A 10 -5.52 12.33 -3.65
N ASN A 11 -5.32 13.43 -2.92
CA ASN A 11 -4.11 13.80 -2.23
C ASN A 11 -3.81 12.61 -1.32
N TYR A 12 -2.95 11.71 -1.81
CA TYR A 12 -2.20 10.80 -0.96
C TYR A 12 -1.50 11.71 0.02
N SER A 13 -2.13 11.92 1.17
CA SER A 13 -1.51 12.57 2.31
C SER A 13 -0.27 11.74 2.56
N GLU A 14 0.86 12.26 2.10
CA GLU A 14 2.18 11.95 2.60
C GLU A 14 2.03 12.09 4.11
N GLY A 15 1.85 10.93 4.75
CA GLY A 15 1.45 10.85 6.14
C GLY A 15 2.56 11.49 6.93
N ASP A 16 2.25 12.64 7.52
CA ASP A 16 3.02 13.37 8.52
C ASP A 16 3.88 12.37 9.34
N GLU A 17 5.17 12.29 9.01
CA GLU A 17 6.17 11.41 9.63
C GLU A 17 6.60 11.99 10.98
N GLU A 18 5.67 12.50 11.77
CA GLU A 18 5.95 13.13 13.05
C GLU A 18 5.21 12.34 14.15
N ASP A 19 5.96 11.43 14.78
CA ASP A 19 5.65 10.75 16.05
C ASP A 19 4.57 9.65 16.08
N GLN A 20 4.45 8.81 15.04
CA GLN A 20 3.82 7.49 15.21
C GLN A 20 4.87 6.45 15.64
N GLU A 21 4.73 5.96 16.87
CA GLU A 21 5.46 4.82 17.43
C GLU A 21 5.50 3.72 16.36
N SER A 22 6.71 3.44 15.84
CA SER A 22 6.88 2.62 14.65
C SER A 22 6.51 1.17 14.95
N GLU A 23 5.25 0.82 14.71
CA GLU A 23 4.76 -0.53 14.94
C GLU A 23 5.27 -1.50 13.87
N PRO A 24 5.74 -2.69 14.28
CA PRO A 24 6.23 -3.68 13.36
C PRO A 24 5.14 -4.11 12.37
N CYS A 25 5.49 -4.13 11.09
CA CYS A 25 4.58 -4.42 9.99
C CYS A 25 5.07 -5.66 9.21
N PRO A 26 4.28 -6.75 9.12
CA PRO A 26 4.69 -7.94 8.40
C PRO A 26 4.63 -7.75 6.87
N CYS A 27 5.60 -8.33 6.16
CA CYS A 27 5.58 -8.38 4.71
C CYS A 27 4.39 -9.22 4.19
N LEU A 28 3.85 -8.82 3.04
CA LEU A 28 2.73 -9.52 2.40
C LEU A 28 3.17 -10.77 1.62
N PHE A 29 4.44 -10.88 1.27
CA PHE A 29 4.96 -11.91 0.35
C PHE A 29 5.94 -12.87 1.01
N CYS A 30 6.44 -12.57 2.21
CA CYS A 30 7.37 -13.42 2.95
C CYS A 30 7.16 -13.33 4.46
N LYS A 31 8.03 -14.00 5.24
CA LYS A 31 7.95 -14.04 6.71
C LYS A 31 8.70 -12.91 7.41
N SER A 32 9.27 -11.97 6.64
CA SER A 32 9.99 -10.82 7.19
C SER A 32 9.03 -9.79 7.80
N GLU A 33 9.47 -9.13 8.85
CA GLU A 33 8.74 -8.06 9.53
C GLU A 33 9.61 -6.80 9.52
N GLN A 34 9.04 -5.67 9.14
CA GLN A 34 9.74 -4.38 9.07
C GLN A 34 9.29 -3.47 10.20
N SER A 35 10.06 -2.43 10.50
CA SER A 35 9.79 -1.50 11.59
C SER A 35 8.61 -0.56 11.33
N SER A 36 8.12 -0.44 10.09
CA SER A 36 6.99 0.41 9.73
C SER A 36 6.35 -0.03 8.42
N ALA A 37 5.17 0.50 8.10
CA ALA A 37 4.50 0.25 6.82
C ALA A 37 5.33 0.75 5.63
N ALA A 38 5.99 1.92 5.75
CA ALA A 38 6.87 2.45 4.70
C ALA A 38 8.05 1.50 4.43
N ALA A 39 8.71 1.03 5.50
CA ALA A 39 9.79 0.04 5.38
C ALA A 39 9.30 -1.28 4.76
N THR A 40 8.07 -1.71 5.04
CA THR A 40 7.44 -2.87 4.37
C THR A 40 7.23 -2.65 2.88
N LEU A 41 6.82 -1.44 2.47
CA LEU A 41 6.65 -1.10 1.06
C LEU A 41 8.00 -1.10 0.31
N ASP A 42 9.05 -0.53 0.92
CA ASP A 42 10.40 -0.55 0.36
C ASP A 42 10.94 -1.98 0.25
N HIS A 43 10.76 -2.79 1.30
CA HIS A 43 11.12 -4.21 1.27
C HIS A 43 10.39 -4.96 0.14
N CYS A 44 9.10 -4.69 -0.07
CA CYS A 44 8.35 -5.28 -1.19
C CYS A 44 8.94 -4.88 -2.55
N ARG A 45 9.44 -3.65 -2.68
CA ARG A 45 10.05 -3.14 -3.90
C ARG A 45 11.43 -3.74 -4.15
N GLU A 46 12.26 -3.89 -3.13
CA GLU A 46 13.64 -4.39 -3.28
C GLU A 46 13.70 -5.91 -3.39
N GLU A 47 13.06 -6.63 -2.47
CA GLU A 47 13.20 -8.09 -2.34
C GLU A 47 12.18 -8.87 -3.18
N HIS A 48 11.02 -8.27 -3.45
CA HIS A 48 9.95 -8.90 -4.23
C HIS A 48 9.72 -8.25 -5.59
N LEU A 49 10.39 -7.12 -5.88
CA LEU A 49 10.21 -6.35 -7.11
C LEU A 49 8.74 -5.94 -7.34
N VAL A 50 7.99 -5.76 -6.25
CA VAL A 50 6.57 -5.36 -6.25
C VAL A 50 6.43 -3.94 -5.72
N ASP A 51 5.93 -3.03 -6.56
CA ASP A 51 5.58 -1.66 -6.19
C ASP A 51 4.06 -1.58 -5.91
N LEU A 52 3.67 -1.84 -4.66
CA LEU A 52 2.28 -1.85 -4.22
C LEU A 52 1.56 -0.50 -4.44
N PRO A 53 2.15 0.67 -4.10
CA PRO A 53 1.57 1.96 -4.41
C PRO A 53 1.29 2.13 -5.91
N ARG A 54 2.26 1.77 -6.77
CA ARG A 54 2.07 1.87 -8.22
C ARG A 54 0.95 0.95 -8.72
N ILE A 55 0.85 -0.27 -8.20
CA ILE A 55 -0.21 -1.22 -8.57
C ILE A 55 -1.58 -0.68 -8.12
N ALA A 56 -1.68 -0.11 -6.92
CA ALA A 56 -2.90 0.49 -6.43
C ALA A 56 -3.36 1.65 -7.34
N THR A 57 -2.45 2.54 -7.73
CA THR A 57 -2.75 3.64 -8.65
C THR A 57 -3.15 3.15 -10.05
N GLN A 58 -2.45 2.14 -10.60
CA GLN A 58 -2.73 1.59 -11.92
C GLN A 58 -4.10 0.90 -12.01
N LEU A 59 -4.56 0.32 -10.90
CA LEU A 59 -5.83 -0.38 -10.83
C LEU A 59 -7.01 0.52 -10.42
N HIS A 60 -6.77 1.83 -10.27
CA HIS A 60 -7.74 2.79 -9.74
C HIS A 60 -8.40 2.30 -8.45
N TYR A 61 -7.62 1.63 -7.59
CA TYR A 61 -8.17 1.12 -6.35
C TYR A 61 -8.39 2.27 -5.36
N ASP A 62 -9.63 2.41 -4.91
CA ASP A 62 -9.96 3.19 -3.74
C ASP A 62 -9.34 2.55 -2.48
N HIS A 63 -9.20 3.33 -1.40
CA HIS A 63 -8.61 2.87 -0.14
C HIS A 63 -9.17 1.51 0.33
N TYR A 64 -10.46 1.26 0.12
CA TYR A 64 -11.10 0.00 0.49
C TYR A 64 -10.68 -1.19 -0.38
N SER A 65 -10.47 -0.97 -1.68
CA SER A 65 -10.01 -2.03 -2.57
C SER A 65 -8.54 -2.36 -2.37
N CYS A 66 -7.71 -1.41 -1.91
CA CYS A 66 -6.35 -1.70 -1.44
C CYS A 66 -6.37 -2.69 -0.25
N ILE A 67 -7.28 -2.49 0.71
CA ILE A 67 -7.46 -3.44 1.82
C ILE A 67 -7.89 -4.83 1.31
N LYS A 68 -8.78 -4.90 0.31
CA LYS A 68 -9.16 -6.18 -0.32
C LYS A 68 -7.98 -6.87 -1.00
N LEU A 69 -7.13 -6.12 -1.71
CA LEU A 69 -5.94 -6.65 -2.38
C LEU A 69 -4.95 -7.23 -1.37
N ILE A 70 -4.66 -6.49 -0.30
CA ILE A 70 -3.80 -6.96 0.80
C ILE A 70 -4.36 -8.26 1.39
N ASN A 71 -5.65 -8.31 1.69
CA ASN A 71 -6.30 -9.51 2.22
C ASN A 71 -6.27 -10.69 1.23
N TYR A 72 -6.41 -10.43 -0.07
CA TYR A 72 -6.29 -11.45 -1.11
C TYR A 72 -4.88 -12.03 -1.15
N ILE A 73 -3.84 -11.18 -1.19
CA ILE A 73 -2.43 -11.61 -1.19
C ILE A 73 -2.14 -12.45 0.05
N ARG A 74 -2.54 -11.99 1.25
CA ARG A 74 -2.40 -12.76 2.49
C ARG A 74 -3.05 -14.13 2.36
N LYS A 75 -4.27 -14.23 1.84
CA LYS A 75 -4.93 -15.53 1.63
C LYS A 75 -4.18 -16.45 0.67
N GLN A 76 -3.62 -15.92 -0.42
CA GLN A 76 -2.89 -16.74 -1.40
C GLN A 76 -1.54 -17.22 -0.85
N VAL A 77 -0.83 -16.38 -0.10
CA VAL A 77 0.49 -16.68 0.45
C VAL A 77 0.41 -17.59 1.69
N CYS A 78 -0.67 -17.52 2.49
CA CYS A 78 -0.85 -18.37 3.68
C CYS A 78 -1.31 -19.81 3.38
N CYS A 79 -1.74 -20.09 2.14
CA CYS A 79 -2.28 -21.41 1.75
C CYS A 79 -1.36 -22.21 0.82
N SER A 80 -0.08 -21.81 0.69
CA SER A 80 0.94 -22.51 -0.12
C SER A 80 2.02 -23.15 0.75
#